data_AF-A0A512UKN9-F1
#
_entry.id   AF-A0A512UKN9-F1
#
_cell.length_a   1.000
_cell.length_b   1.000
_cell.length_c   1.000
_cell.angle_alpha   90.00
_cell.angle_beta   90.00
_cell.angle_gamma   90.00
#
_symmetry.space_group_name_H-M   'P 1'
#
loop_
_entity.id
_entity.type
_entity.pdbx_description
1 polymer ?
#
loop_
_entity_poly.entity_id
_entity_poly.type
_entity_poly.pdbx_seq_one_letter_code
_entity_poly.pdbx_strand_id
1 'polypeptide(L)'
;MEKRPFQYIDTYKFGNETLNDTKIASYLLERFIRRLRSYIHHDSFDSPRFDSVSMKLGKRLSTIDFMVQNLTPSHEILMTQLQFAENMFNVMSYCTEKLKSFSQNISPGFTLVNKMIELNLRAMSLDNSHGKLDLSIRGHTEKLSLLYCNVVSVTDQFQNLPNKPLRMRFSFGFEAVQTRKTLDSLQGQSFLPHNISESCAQSTIAI
;
A
#
# COMPACT_ATOMS: atom_id res chain seq x y z
N MET A 1 -10.05 30.63 -29.66
CA MET A 1 -10.93 30.40 -28.50
C MET A 1 -10.93 28.91 -28.20
N GLU A 2 -10.06 28.50 -27.30
CA GLU A 2 -9.90 27.11 -26.88
C GLU A 2 -11.01 26.81 -25.86
N LYS A 3 -11.95 25.93 -26.21
CA LYS A 3 -13.01 25.50 -25.30
C LYS A 3 -12.36 24.68 -24.19
N ARG A 4 -12.24 25.23 -22.98
CA ARG A 4 -11.87 24.47 -21.78
C ARG A 4 -12.91 23.35 -21.60
N PRO A 5 -12.54 22.07 -21.68
CA PRO A 5 -13.47 21.01 -21.37
C PRO A 5 -13.64 21.02 -19.84
N PHE A 6 -14.89 21.10 -19.38
CA PHE A 6 -15.28 21.13 -17.95
C PHE A 6 -15.14 22.48 -17.25
N GLN A 7 -16.03 23.40 -17.60
CA GLN A 7 -16.49 24.46 -16.69
C GLN A 7 -17.42 23.83 -15.63
N TYR A 8 -16.85 23.00 -14.75
CA TYR A 8 -17.51 22.45 -13.57
C TYR A 8 -16.49 22.43 -12.43
N ILE A 9 -16.04 23.62 -12.03
CA ILE A 9 -15.54 23.79 -10.67
C ILE A 9 -16.82 23.99 -9.85
N ASP A 10 -17.47 22.89 -9.51
CA ASP A 10 -18.46 22.92 -8.45
C ASP A 10 -17.77 23.53 -7.24
N THR A 11 -18.26 24.68 -6.79
CA THR A 11 -17.98 25.12 -5.44
C THR A 11 -18.58 24.07 -4.52
N TYR A 12 -17.75 23.13 -4.07
CA TYR A 12 -18.20 22.08 -3.16
C TYR A 12 -18.48 22.74 -1.80
N LYS A 13 -19.76 23.02 -1.54
CA LYS A 13 -20.21 23.47 -0.21
C LYS A 13 -20.03 22.31 0.77
N PHE A 14 -18.95 22.35 1.54
CA PHE A 14 -18.79 21.52 2.73
C PHE A 14 -19.37 22.31 3.92
N GLY A 15 -20.69 22.21 4.10
CA GLY A 15 -21.40 23.05 5.07
C GLY A 15 -21.44 24.52 4.62
N ASN A 16 -20.90 25.43 5.44
CA ASN A 16 -20.94 26.88 5.22
C ASN A 16 -19.64 27.48 4.65
N GLU A 17 -18.61 26.67 4.34
CA GLU A 17 -17.32 27.16 3.86
C GLU A 17 -17.09 26.88 2.36
N THR A 18 -16.49 27.86 1.67
CA THR A 18 -15.95 27.70 0.31
C THR A 18 -14.51 27.20 0.38
N LEU A 19 -14.27 25.95 -0.05
CA LEU A 19 -12.93 25.39 -0.19
C LEU A 19 -12.34 25.74 -1.56
N ASN A 20 -11.05 26.05 -1.61
CA ASN A 20 -10.33 26.16 -2.88
C ASN A 20 -9.97 24.77 -3.42
N ASP A 21 -9.61 24.71 -4.71
CA ASP A 21 -9.32 23.44 -5.40
C ASP A 21 -8.22 22.63 -4.71
N THR A 22 -7.21 23.29 -4.13
CA THR A 22 -6.14 22.65 -3.35
C THR A 22 -6.70 21.91 -2.12
N LYS A 23 -7.56 22.55 -1.33
CA LYS A 23 -8.18 21.92 -0.14
C LYS A 23 -9.10 20.77 -0.55
N ILE A 24 -9.83 20.92 -1.65
CA ILE A 24 -10.70 19.85 -2.17
C ILE A 24 -9.85 18.65 -2.60
N ALA A 25 -8.79 18.86 -3.38
CA ALA A 25 -7.89 17.80 -3.83
C ALA A 25 -7.25 17.06 -2.63
N SER A 26 -6.76 17.81 -1.63
CA SER A 26 -6.21 17.25 -0.39
C SER A 26 -7.23 16.36 0.35
N TYR A 27 -8.44 16.88 0.57
CA TYR A 27 -9.50 16.12 1.23
C TYR A 27 -9.89 14.85 0.46
N LEU A 28 -9.96 14.93 -0.87
CA LEU A 28 -10.29 13.79 -1.72
C LEU A 28 -9.20 12.71 -1.68
N LEU A 29 -7.92 13.10 -1.68
CA LEU A 29 -6.77 12.20 -1.55
C LEU A 29 -6.76 11.49 -0.20
N GLU A 30 -6.87 12.23 0.90
CA GLU A 30 -6.91 11.64 2.25
C GLU A 30 -8.06 10.65 2.39
N ARG A 31 -9.25 11.03 1.90
CA ARG A 31 -10.42 10.15 1.93
C ARG A 31 -10.24 8.92 1.05
N PHE A 32 -9.56 9.04 -0.09
CA PHE A 32 -9.26 7.93 -0.98
C PHE A 32 -8.26 6.96 -0.34
N ILE A 33 -7.16 7.45 0.21
CA ILE A 33 -6.15 6.64 0.92
C ILE A 33 -6.76 5.93 2.12
N ARG A 34 -7.56 6.63 2.94
CA ARG A 34 -8.30 6.01 4.05
C ARG A 34 -9.24 4.90 3.56
N ARG A 35 -9.86 5.08 2.39
CA ARG A 35 -10.69 4.04 1.78
C ARG A 35 -9.87 2.83 1.35
N LEU A 36 -8.70 3.01 0.74
CA LEU A 36 -7.79 1.91 0.40
C LEU A 36 -7.35 1.13 1.65
N ARG A 37 -6.97 1.83 2.71
CA ARG A 37 -6.61 1.21 3.99
C ARG A 37 -7.73 0.40 4.62
N SER A 38 -9.00 0.79 4.40
CA SER A 38 -10.14 0.06 4.98
C SER A 38 -10.32 -1.38 4.48
N TYR A 39 -9.60 -1.78 3.43
CA TYR A 39 -9.55 -3.17 2.96
C TYR A 39 -8.35 -3.94 3.51
N ILE A 40 -7.44 -3.30 4.24
CA ILE A 40 -6.27 -3.92 4.84
C ILE A 40 -6.55 -4.06 6.33
N HIS A 41 -6.67 -5.29 6.78
CA HIS A 41 -6.81 -5.65 8.18
C HIS A 41 -5.42 -5.90 8.79
N HIS A 42 -5.40 -6.06 10.11
CA HIS A 42 -4.15 -6.26 10.84
C HIS A 42 -3.36 -7.49 10.37
N ASP A 43 -4.04 -8.51 9.86
CA ASP A 43 -3.54 -9.84 9.54
C ASP A 43 -3.77 -10.27 8.08
N SER A 44 -4.56 -9.50 7.32
CA SER A 44 -5.08 -9.92 6.01
C SER A 44 -5.48 -8.74 5.12
N PHE A 45 -5.56 -9.00 3.82
CA PHE A 45 -6.13 -8.09 2.83
C PHE A 45 -7.48 -8.62 2.34
N ASP A 46 -8.55 -7.83 2.47
CA ASP A 46 -9.90 -8.15 2.00
C ASP A 46 -10.00 -7.93 0.48
N SER A 47 -9.30 -8.82 -0.25
CA SER A 47 -9.25 -8.81 -1.71
C SER A 47 -10.64 -8.94 -2.36
N PRO A 48 -11.55 -9.83 -1.93
CA PRO A 48 -12.88 -9.94 -2.55
C PRO A 48 -13.67 -8.63 -2.45
N ARG A 49 -13.66 -7.97 -1.29
CA ARG A 49 -14.37 -6.71 -1.13
C ARG A 49 -13.72 -5.59 -1.92
N PHE A 50 -12.39 -5.52 -1.95
CA PHE A 50 -11.67 -4.56 -2.80
C PHE A 50 -12.00 -4.77 -4.28
N ASP A 51 -11.97 -6.03 -4.75
CA ASP A 51 -12.22 -6.39 -6.13
C ASP A 51 -13.59 -5.91 -6.62
N SER A 52 -14.62 -6.13 -5.80
CA SER A 52 -16.01 -5.72 -6.11
C SER A 52 -16.19 -4.23 -6.39
N VAL A 53 -15.23 -3.39 -5.98
CA VAL A 53 -15.28 -1.93 -6.14
C VAL A 53 -14.03 -1.33 -6.79
N SER A 54 -13.06 -2.15 -7.20
CA SER A 54 -11.75 -1.73 -7.72
C SER A 54 -11.89 -0.81 -8.94
N MET A 55 -12.77 -1.17 -9.89
CA MET A 55 -13.08 -0.35 -11.07
C MET A 55 -13.62 1.04 -10.71
N LYS A 56 -14.50 1.12 -9.69
CA LYS A 56 -15.06 2.41 -9.23
C LYS A 56 -13.99 3.25 -8.54
N LEU A 57 -13.10 2.62 -7.78
CA LEU A 57 -11.96 3.29 -7.15
C LEU A 57 -10.98 3.82 -8.21
N GLY A 58 -10.68 3.06 -9.25
CA GLY A 58 -9.82 3.48 -10.35
C GLY A 58 -10.34 4.74 -11.05
N LYS A 59 -11.63 4.78 -11.39
CA LYS A 59 -12.27 5.99 -11.96
C LYS A 59 -12.13 7.20 -11.04
N ARG A 60 -12.31 7.00 -9.73
CA ARG A 60 -12.19 8.07 -8.75
C ARG A 60 -10.75 8.57 -8.62
N LEU A 61 -9.76 7.68 -8.66
CA LEU A 61 -8.35 8.03 -8.66
C LEU A 61 -8.00 8.87 -9.89
N SER A 62 -8.46 8.49 -11.08
CA SER A 62 -8.25 9.29 -12.31
C SER A 62 -8.86 10.68 -12.22
N THR A 63 -10.01 10.85 -11.57
CA THR A 63 -10.59 12.18 -11.30
C THR A 63 -9.69 12.99 -10.37
N ILE A 64 -9.18 12.38 -9.30
CA ILE A 64 -8.29 13.05 -8.34
C ILE A 64 -6.97 13.44 -9.00
N ASP A 65 -6.35 12.53 -9.78
CA ASP A 65 -5.15 12.82 -10.57
C ASP A 65 -5.36 14.04 -11.46
N PHE A 66 -6.41 14.03 -12.30
CA PHE A 66 -6.73 15.18 -13.15
C PHE A 66 -6.86 16.49 -12.35
N MET A 67 -7.52 16.47 -11.19
CA MET A 67 -7.63 17.68 -10.35
C MET A 67 -6.26 18.17 -9.86
N VAL A 68 -5.40 17.28 -9.37
CA VAL A 68 -4.08 17.63 -8.84
C VAL A 68 -3.15 18.15 -9.95
N GLN A 69 -3.13 17.50 -11.11
CA GLN A 69 -2.30 17.88 -12.25
C GLN A 69 -2.64 19.26 -12.83
N ASN A 70 -3.90 19.71 -12.67
CA ASN A 70 -4.37 21.00 -13.18
C ASN A 70 -4.26 22.14 -12.15
N LEU A 71 -3.73 21.90 -10.95
CA LEU A 71 -3.48 22.97 -9.98
C LEU A 71 -2.34 23.88 -10.46
N THR A 72 -2.59 25.20 -10.47
CA THR A 72 -1.58 26.21 -10.78
C THR A 72 -1.47 27.19 -9.60
N PRO A 73 -0.28 27.32 -8.97
CA PRO A 73 0.96 26.57 -9.25
C PRO A 73 0.86 25.09 -8.84
N SER A 74 1.77 24.27 -9.38
CA SER A 74 1.90 22.85 -9.00
C SER A 74 2.17 22.72 -7.49
N HIS A 75 1.57 21.71 -6.87
CA HIS A 75 1.60 21.52 -5.43
C HIS A 75 2.28 20.19 -5.06
N GLU A 76 3.59 20.24 -4.77
CA GLU A 76 4.45 19.06 -4.56
C GLU A 76 3.91 18.08 -3.51
N ILE A 77 3.34 18.60 -2.41
CA ILE A 77 2.74 17.77 -1.35
C ILE A 77 1.58 16.92 -1.91
N LEU A 78 0.71 17.51 -2.74
CA LEU A 78 -0.42 16.79 -3.31
C LEU A 78 0.03 15.79 -4.38
N MET A 79 1.07 16.12 -5.15
CA MET A 79 1.71 15.18 -6.08
C MET A 79 2.27 13.96 -5.34
N THR A 80 2.92 14.18 -4.20
CA THR A 80 3.46 13.09 -3.36
C THR A 80 2.33 12.21 -2.80
N GLN A 81 1.26 12.82 -2.29
CA GLN A 81 0.09 12.08 -1.80
C GLN A 81 -0.59 11.29 -2.92
N LEU A 82 -0.71 11.87 -4.12
CA LEU A 82 -1.27 11.22 -5.29
C LEU A 82 -0.43 10.00 -5.69
N GLN A 83 0.89 10.16 -5.80
CA GLN A 83 1.79 9.05 -6.12
C GLN A 83 1.69 7.91 -5.09
N PHE A 84 1.57 8.25 -3.80
CA PHE A 84 1.33 7.26 -2.76
C PHE A 84 -0.01 6.53 -2.95
N ALA A 85 -1.09 7.27 -3.22
CA ALA A 85 -2.42 6.71 -3.47
C ALA A 85 -2.46 5.79 -4.71
N GLU A 86 -1.79 6.19 -5.79
CA GLU A 86 -1.63 5.39 -7.01
C GLU A 86 -0.86 4.11 -6.74
N ASN A 87 0.29 4.20 -6.07
CA ASN A 87 1.09 3.04 -5.73
C ASN A 87 0.28 2.05 -4.88
N MET A 88 -0.41 2.53 -3.85
CA MET A 88 -1.25 1.68 -2.99
C MET A 88 -2.38 1.01 -3.77
N PHE A 89 -3.10 1.75 -4.61
CA PHE A 89 -4.17 1.20 -5.45
C PHE A 89 -3.64 0.14 -6.44
N ASN A 90 -2.49 0.40 -7.05
CA ASN A 90 -1.86 -0.52 -8.00
C ASN A 90 -1.41 -1.82 -7.33
N VAL A 91 -0.77 -1.75 -6.16
CA VAL A 91 -0.37 -2.94 -5.40
C VAL A 91 -1.60 -3.75 -4.97
N MET A 92 -2.67 -3.11 -4.52
CA MET A 92 -3.92 -3.81 -4.15
C MET A 92 -4.60 -4.49 -5.35
N SER A 93 -4.61 -3.81 -6.50
CA SER A 93 -5.16 -4.36 -7.75
C SER A 93 -4.34 -5.55 -8.24
N TYR A 94 -3.02 -5.41 -8.25
CA TYR A 94 -2.10 -6.49 -8.59
C TYR A 94 -2.24 -7.69 -7.64
N CYS A 95 -2.31 -7.45 -6.33
CA CYS A 95 -2.52 -8.50 -5.32
C CYS A 95 -3.82 -9.27 -5.58
N THR A 96 -4.90 -8.54 -5.87
CA THR A 96 -6.22 -9.13 -6.16
C THR A 96 -6.18 -10.03 -7.39
N GLU A 97 -5.57 -9.57 -8.49
CA GLU A 97 -5.43 -10.38 -9.71
C GLU A 97 -4.54 -11.60 -9.48
N LYS A 98 -3.46 -11.46 -8.70
CA LYS A 98 -2.59 -12.59 -8.33
C LYS A 98 -3.34 -13.63 -7.50
N LEU A 99 -4.08 -13.19 -6.48
CA LEU A 99 -4.88 -14.08 -5.62
C LEU A 99 -5.89 -14.89 -6.43
N LYS A 100 -6.58 -14.26 -7.40
CA LYS A 100 -7.47 -14.97 -8.34
C LYS A 100 -6.73 -15.98 -9.21
N SER A 101 -5.55 -15.63 -9.72
CA SER A 101 -4.77 -16.53 -10.58
C SER A 101 -4.20 -17.73 -9.83
N PHE A 102 -3.93 -17.58 -8.53
CA PHE A 102 -3.34 -18.60 -7.69
C PHE A 102 -4.37 -19.44 -6.94
N SER A 103 -5.61 -18.98 -6.75
CA SER A 103 -6.69 -19.84 -6.26
C SER A 103 -6.95 -21.03 -7.18
N GLN A 104 -6.54 -20.92 -8.46
CA GLN A 104 -6.59 -22.02 -9.44
C GLN A 104 -5.39 -22.98 -9.34
N ASN A 105 -4.29 -22.57 -8.69
CA ASN A 105 -3.04 -23.32 -8.60
C ASN A 105 -2.60 -23.43 -7.13
N ILE A 106 -3.04 -24.49 -6.45
CA ILE A 106 -2.76 -24.77 -5.03
C ILE A 106 -1.31 -25.27 -4.85
N SER A 107 -0.32 -24.45 -5.23
CA SER A 107 1.08 -24.72 -4.93
C SER A 107 1.50 -23.95 -3.68
N PRO A 108 2.14 -24.59 -2.68
CA PRO A 108 2.61 -23.93 -1.46
C PRO A 108 3.43 -22.66 -1.71
N GLY A 109 4.23 -22.64 -2.78
CA GLY A 109 5.06 -21.47 -3.08
C GLY A 109 4.29 -20.26 -3.61
N PHE A 110 3.13 -20.45 -4.27
CA PHE A 110 2.28 -19.31 -4.62
C PHE A 110 1.58 -18.72 -3.39
N THR A 111 1.24 -19.55 -2.40
CA THR A 111 0.76 -19.07 -1.10
C THR A 111 1.79 -18.17 -0.42
N LEU A 112 3.08 -18.53 -0.45
CA LEU A 112 4.14 -17.70 0.11
C LEU A 112 4.39 -16.40 -0.68
N VAL A 113 4.27 -16.43 -2.01
CA VAL A 113 4.30 -15.21 -2.83
C VAL A 113 3.16 -14.27 -2.43
N ASN A 114 1.94 -14.79 -2.30
CA ASN A 114 0.78 -14.00 -1.85
C ASN A 114 1.00 -13.42 -0.46
N LYS A 115 1.56 -14.21 0.46
CA LYS A 115 1.85 -13.74 1.81
C LYS A 115 2.86 -12.58 1.80
N MET A 116 3.86 -12.63 0.93
CA MET A 116 4.82 -11.52 0.79
C MET A 116 4.15 -10.25 0.25
N ILE A 117 3.27 -10.37 -0.76
CA ILE A 117 2.49 -9.22 -1.29
C ILE A 117 1.62 -8.60 -0.19
N GLU A 118 0.93 -9.45 0.58
CA GLU A 118 0.08 -9.01 1.69
C GLU A 118 0.90 -8.30 2.78
N LEU A 119 2.12 -8.78 3.07
CA LEU A 119 3.03 -8.11 4.00
C LEU A 119 3.41 -6.71 3.50
N ASN A 120 3.63 -6.52 2.19
CA ASN A 120 3.86 -5.19 1.62
C ASN A 120 2.65 -4.26 1.85
N LEU A 121 1.44 -4.73 1.56
CA LEU A 121 0.21 -3.96 1.80
C LEU A 121 0.03 -3.59 3.27
N ARG A 122 0.29 -4.54 4.17
CA ARG A 122 0.25 -4.29 5.62
C ARG A 122 1.30 -3.27 6.05
N ALA A 123 2.50 -3.29 5.46
CA ALA A 123 3.51 -2.25 5.69
C ALA A 123 3.01 -0.87 5.23
N MET A 124 2.47 -0.76 4.02
CA MET A 124 1.89 0.49 3.49
C MET A 124 0.69 1.00 4.31
N SER A 125 0.01 0.12 5.05
CA SER A 125 -1.08 0.52 5.96
C SER A 125 -0.59 1.27 7.20
N LEU A 126 0.71 1.16 7.53
CA LEU A 126 1.36 1.90 8.61
C LEU A 126 1.80 3.31 8.22
N ASP A 127 1.78 3.64 6.93
CA ASP A 127 2.02 5.01 6.49
C ASP A 127 0.87 5.93 6.94
N ASN A 128 1.01 7.25 6.76
CA ASN A 128 -0.03 8.27 6.81
C ASN A 128 -0.43 8.63 5.37
N SER A 129 -1.27 9.65 5.15
CA SER A 129 -1.69 10.06 3.80
C SER A 129 -0.53 10.53 2.90
N HIS A 130 0.66 10.75 3.45
CA HIS A 130 1.85 11.25 2.76
C HIS A 130 2.91 10.17 2.52
N GLY A 131 2.61 8.89 2.78
CA GLY A 131 3.59 7.80 2.62
C GLY A 131 4.72 7.83 3.66
N LYS A 132 4.46 8.41 4.84
CA LYS A 132 5.37 8.42 5.99
C LYS A 132 4.77 7.62 7.14
N LEU A 133 5.60 7.04 8.01
CA LEU A 133 5.12 6.31 9.18
C LEU A 133 4.10 7.14 10.00
N ASP A 134 2.92 6.56 10.20
CA ASP A 134 1.84 7.19 10.96
C ASP A 134 1.97 6.89 12.45
N LEU A 135 2.58 7.85 13.16
CA LEU A 135 2.78 7.76 14.62
C LEU A 135 1.46 7.77 15.41
N SER A 136 0.34 8.16 14.80
CA SER A 136 -0.98 8.09 15.45
C SER A 136 -1.50 6.65 15.54
N ILE A 137 -0.95 5.73 14.75
CA ILE A 137 -1.29 4.31 14.83
C ILE A 137 -0.73 3.75 16.15
N ARG A 138 -1.64 3.35 17.04
CA ARG A 138 -1.28 2.66 18.28
C ARG A 138 -0.49 1.38 17.96
N GLY A 139 0.64 1.25 18.64
CA GLY A 139 1.55 0.11 18.52
C GLY A 139 2.24 0.01 17.16
N HIS A 140 2.52 1.15 16.49
CA HIS A 140 3.16 1.15 15.16
C HIS A 140 4.52 0.44 15.18
N THR A 141 5.32 0.62 16.25
CA THR A 141 6.62 -0.03 16.45
C THR A 141 6.51 -1.55 16.51
N GLU A 142 5.57 -2.06 17.30
CA GLU A 142 5.34 -3.50 17.47
C GLU A 142 4.80 -4.11 16.17
N LYS A 143 3.90 -3.40 15.48
CA LYS A 143 3.39 -3.82 14.16
C LYS A 143 4.51 -3.86 13.13
N LEU A 144 5.37 -2.85 13.08
CA LEU A 144 6.52 -2.81 12.18
C LEU A 144 7.47 -3.97 12.46
N SER A 145 7.77 -4.23 13.73
CA SER A 145 8.62 -5.35 14.16
C SER A 145 8.02 -6.71 13.78
N LEU A 146 6.72 -6.89 14.00
CA LEU A 146 6.01 -8.10 13.61
C LEU A 146 6.04 -8.31 12.08
N LEU A 147 5.93 -7.23 11.29
CA LEU A 147 6.04 -7.32 9.83
C LEU A 147 7.44 -7.75 9.40
N TYR A 148 8.49 -7.22 10.02
CA TYR A 148 9.86 -7.69 9.77
C TYR A 148 10.02 -9.19 10.05
N CYS A 149 9.55 -9.65 11.21
CA CYS A 149 9.66 -11.07 11.58
C CYS A 149 8.86 -11.96 10.61
N ASN A 150 7.68 -11.51 10.16
CA ASN A 150 6.90 -12.22 9.16
C ASN A 150 7.62 -12.29 7.81
N VAL A 151 8.28 -11.22 7.36
CA VAL A 151 9.08 -11.24 6.13
C VAL A 151 10.22 -12.25 6.23
N VAL A 152 10.93 -12.30 7.36
CA VAL A 152 11.99 -13.28 7.61
C VAL A 152 11.43 -14.70 7.56
N SER A 153 10.36 -14.98 8.31
CA SER A 153 9.73 -16.31 8.36
C SER A 153 9.22 -16.77 6.99
N VAL A 154 8.53 -15.91 6.25
CA VAL A 154 8.03 -16.25 4.90
C VAL A 154 9.18 -16.47 3.91
N THR A 155 10.27 -15.72 4.05
CA THR A 155 11.48 -15.90 3.23
C THR A 155 12.15 -17.24 3.50
N ASP A 156 12.32 -17.62 4.77
CA ASP A 156 12.87 -18.92 5.15
C ASP A 156 12.01 -20.07 4.62
N GLN A 157 10.69 -20.02 4.85
CA GLN A 157 9.74 -21.01 4.32
C GLN A 157 9.86 -21.15 2.80
N PHE A 158 9.99 -20.03 2.07
CA PHE A 158 10.14 -20.05 0.62
C PHE A 158 11.48 -20.66 0.20
N GLN A 159 12.57 -20.34 0.90
CA GLN A 159 13.89 -20.91 0.62
C GLN A 159 13.92 -22.43 0.83
N ASN A 160 13.16 -22.94 1.78
CA ASN A 160 13.07 -24.37 2.10
C ASN A 160 12.13 -25.18 1.18
N LEU A 161 11.34 -24.53 0.29
CA LEU A 161 10.52 -25.27 -0.67
C LEU A 161 11.35 -26.00 -1.74
N PRO A 162 11.12 -27.32 -1.98
CA PRO A 162 11.78 -28.03 -3.07
C PRO A 162 11.25 -27.61 -4.45
N ASN A 163 12.07 -27.74 -5.49
CA ASN A 163 11.67 -27.66 -6.90
C ASN A 163 10.80 -26.44 -7.29
N LYS A 164 11.21 -25.24 -6.85
CA LYS A 164 10.52 -23.98 -7.16
C LYS A 164 10.62 -23.61 -8.66
N PRO A 165 9.51 -23.46 -9.40
CA PRO A 165 9.54 -22.97 -10.78
C PRO A 165 10.17 -21.59 -10.89
N LEU A 166 10.87 -21.30 -11.99
CA LEU A 166 11.57 -20.01 -12.19
C LEU A 166 10.65 -18.79 -12.01
N ARG A 167 9.44 -18.84 -12.59
CA ARG A 167 8.43 -17.78 -12.46
C ARG A 167 8.07 -17.47 -11.01
N MET A 168 8.00 -18.50 -10.17
CA MET A 168 7.67 -18.36 -8.75
C MET A 168 8.84 -17.74 -7.99
N ARG A 169 10.08 -18.16 -8.27
CA ARG A 169 11.30 -17.57 -7.67
C ARG A 169 11.42 -16.09 -8.01
N PHE A 170 11.18 -15.73 -9.26
CA PHE A 170 11.20 -14.34 -9.72
C PHE A 170 10.13 -13.51 -9.02
N SER A 171 8.89 -14.02 -8.99
CA SER A 171 7.78 -13.32 -8.32
C SER A 171 8.09 -13.12 -6.84
N PHE A 172 8.50 -14.16 -6.11
CA PHE A 172 8.85 -14.05 -4.70
C PHE A 172 9.98 -13.05 -4.44
N GLY A 173 11.07 -13.13 -5.21
CA GLY A 173 12.21 -12.24 -5.06
C GLY A 173 11.84 -10.77 -5.28
N PHE A 174 11.02 -10.49 -6.29
CA PHE A 174 10.52 -9.15 -6.54
C PHE A 174 9.70 -8.62 -5.36
N GLU A 175 8.71 -9.38 -4.89
CA GLU A 175 7.84 -8.95 -3.78
C GLU A 175 8.61 -8.81 -2.46
N ALA A 176 9.59 -9.68 -2.20
CA ALA A 176 10.43 -9.60 -1.01
C ALA A 176 11.29 -8.33 -0.99
N VAL A 177 11.84 -7.94 -2.15
CA VAL A 177 12.59 -6.68 -2.29
C VAL A 177 11.68 -5.47 -2.08
N GLN A 178 10.49 -5.45 -2.67
CA GLN A 178 9.55 -4.34 -2.49
C GLN A 178 9.10 -4.21 -1.04
N THR A 179 8.70 -5.32 -0.42
CA THR A 179 8.26 -5.34 0.98
C THR A 179 9.35 -4.84 1.91
N ARG A 180 10.60 -5.30 1.71
CA ARG A 180 11.73 -4.86 2.52
C ARG A 180 12.03 -3.37 2.34
N LYS A 181 12.01 -2.86 1.10
CA LYS A 181 12.16 -1.42 0.85
C LYS A 181 11.12 -0.59 1.57
N THR A 182 9.85 -1.00 1.54
CA THR A 182 8.77 -0.33 2.28
C THR A 182 9.05 -0.34 3.77
N LEU A 183 9.41 -1.48 4.34
CA LEU A 183 9.71 -1.60 5.78
C LEU A 183 10.94 -0.77 6.19
N ASP A 184 12.02 -0.80 5.40
CA ASP A 184 13.26 -0.07 5.70
C ASP A 184 13.03 1.45 5.64
N SER A 185 12.20 1.91 4.69
CA SER A 185 11.75 3.30 4.63
C SER A 185 10.99 3.70 5.90
N LEU A 186 10.09 2.84 6.40
CA LEU A 186 9.34 3.08 7.63
C LEU A 186 10.26 3.05 8.87
N GLN A 187 11.19 2.10 8.93
CA GLN A 187 12.13 1.98 10.04
C GLN A 187 13.06 3.19 10.12
N GLY A 188 13.57 3.69 8.99
CA GLY A 188 14.40 4.90 8.94
C GLY A 188 13.70 6.17 9.44
N GLN A 189 12.37 6.19 9.44
CA GLN A 189 11.56 7.29 9.98
C GLN A 189 11.23 7.12 11.47
N SER A 190 11.26 5.89 11.95
CA SER A 190 11.11 5.57 13.37
C SER A 190 12.45 5.81 14.07
N PHE A 191 12.46 6.48 15.22
CA PHE A 191 13.67 6.59 16.08
C PHE A 191 14.04 5.23 16.74
N LEU A 192 13.68 4.11 16.12
CA LEU A 192 13.92 2.77 16.64
C LEU A 192 15.36 2.36 16.37
N PRO A 193 15.99 1.61 17.30
CA PRO A 193 17.31 1.04 17.06
C PRO A 193 17.29 0.18 15.79
N HIS A 194 18.38 0.23 15.02
CA HIS A 194 18.52 -0.43 13.71
C HIS A 194 18.38 -1.97 13.72
N ASN A 195 18.20 -2.63 14.88
CA ASN A 195 18.36 -4.08 15.03
C ASN A 195 17.06 -4.88 15.19
N ILE A 196 15.91 -4.37 14.72
CA ILE A 196 14.66 -5.14 14.71
C ILE A 196 14.80 -6.43 13.88
N SER A 197 15.56 -6.37 12.79
CA SER A 197 15.86 -7.53 11.94
C SER A 197 16.66 -8.62 12.66
N GLU A 198 17.57 -8.25 13.58
CA GLU A 198 18.38 -9.19 14.36
C GLU A 198 17.57 -9.91 15.44
N SER A 199 16.61 -9.21 16.07
CA SER A 199 15.71 -9.80 17.08
C SER A 199 14.82 -10.91 16.50
N CYS A 200 14.38 -10.75 15.25
CA CYS A 200 13.60 -11.77 14.55
C CYS A 200 14.42 -13.04 14.23
N ALA A 201 15.72 -12.90 13.94
CA ALA A 201 16.58 -14.03 13.64
C ALA A 201 16.88 -14.89 14.89
N GLN A 202 16.99 -14.27 16.07
CA GLN A 202 17.22 -14.97 17.34
C GLN A 202 15.99 -15.76 17.81
N SER A 203 14.78 -15.31 17.46
CA SER A 203 13.53 -15.99 17.84
C SER A 203 13.28 -17.30 17.07
N THR A 204 13.89 -17.47 15.89
CA THR A 204 13.74 -18.67 15.04
C THR A 204 14.65 -19.82 15.48
N ILE A 205 15.70 -19.55 16.27
CA ILE A 205 16.69 -20.55 16.71
C ILE A 205 16.31 -21.17 18.08
N ALA A 206 15.28 -20.64 18.75
CA ALA A 206 14.90 -21.04 20.11
C ALA A 206 13.69 -22.01 20.19
N ILE A 207 13.47 -22.85 19.16
CA ILE A 207 12.48 -23.95 19.19
C ILE A 207 13.18 -25.28 18.92
#